data_AF-A0A520I6R3-F1
#
_entry.id   AF-A0A520I6R3-F1
#
_cell.length_a   1.000
_cell.length_b   1.000
_cell.length_c   1.000
_cell.angle_alpha   90.00
_cell.angle_beta   90.00
_cell.angle_gamma   90.00
#
_symmetry.space_group_name_H-M   'P 1'
#
loop_
_entity.id
_entity.type
_entity.pdbx_description
1 polymer ?
#
loop_
_entity_poly.entity_id
_entity_poly.type
_entity_poly.pdbx_seq_one_letter_code
_entity_poly.pdbx_strand_id
1 'polypeptide(L)'
;MKAFIIPFFFISCSSFSQSVADSLPSRNGNLIIITIDGFRWQELFSGADEQLISNPNATPDTATMKAMYWSNDQNERRKKLMPFVWNVIASKGQLYGNRHYDNKMNVSNLYAVSYPGYHELFTGKAALNVRSNKRKTSQYPNILEELNSREAYHGKVAAFSSWDVLPYILNEERSGIPVNSGYEKMTDAGNSHETVMSESLSEQHFFQKQHTRLDQLTFVAAKEYMRTQKPKVVYIGWGEADEFAHAGRYDLYLEQANKVDRMMAELWHFIQTTEGYKDNT
;
A
#
# COMPACT_ATOMS: atom_id res chain seq x y z
N MET A 1 64.31 -58.91 0.28
CA MET A 1 62.94 -58.48 -0.06
C MET A 1 62.51 -57.45 0.97
N LYS A 2 62.37 -56.18 0.59
CA LYS A 2 61.96 -55.10 1.50
C LYS A 2 60.45 -54.89 1.33
N ALA A 3 59.69 -55.14 2.40
CA ALA A 3 58.25 -54.93 2.43
C ALA A 3 57.95 -53.46 2.76
N PHE A 4 57.11 -52.83 1.94
CA PHE A 4 56.56 -51.50 2.19
C PHE A 4 55.19 -51.66 2.89
N ILE A 5 55.03 -51.04 4.05
CA ILE A 5 53.76 -50.92 4.76
C ILE A 5 53.17 -49.55 4.37
N ILE A 6 51.98 -49.55 3.77
CA ILE A 6 51.20 -48.33 3.49
C ILE A 6 50.19 -48.16 4.63
N PRO A 7 50.17 -47.04 5.36
CA PRO A 7 49.13 -46.81 6.36
C PRO A 7 47.85 -46.32 5.68
N PHE A 8 46.75 -47.03 5.90
CA PHE A 8 45.41 -46.58 5.54
C PHE A 8 44.89 -45.64 6.63
N PHE A 9 44.74 -44.36 6.31
CA PHE A 9 44.00 -43.41 7.15
C PHE A 9 42.52 -43.47 6.78
N PHE A 10 41.69 -43.98 7.69
CA PHE A 10 40.24 -43.84 7.62
C PHE A 10 39.85 -42.45 8.17
N ILE A 11 39.43 -41.54 7.29
CA ILE A 11 38.79 -40.29 7.68
C ILE A 11 37.28 -40.57 7.80
N SER A 12 36.76 -40.65 9.03
CA SER A 12 35.32 -40.71 9.23
C SER A 12 34.71 -39.33 8.97
N CYS A 13 34.02 -39.19 7.85
CA CYS A 13 33.24 -37.98 7.56
C CYS A 13 31.94 -38.04 8.39
N SER A 14 31.99 -37.47 9.59
CA SER A 14 30.80 -37.28 10.42
C SER A 14 29.98 -36.13 9.83
N SER A 15 28.94 -36.46 9.07
CA SER A 15 27.99 -35.50 8.54
C SER A 15 27.23 -34.82 9.68
N PHE A 16 27.73 -33.68 10.15
CA PHE A 16 26.95 -32.76 10.96
C PHE A 16 25.85 -32.16 10.08
N SER A 17 24.70 -32.82 10.02
CA SER A 17 23.46 -32.21 9.56
C SER A 17 23.03 -31.20 10.62
N GLN A 18 23.61 -30.00 10.57
CA GLN A 18 22.97 -28.84 11.19
C GLN A 18 21.72 -28.55 10.35
N SER A 19 20.57 -29.00 10.83
CA SER A 19 19.29 -28.43 10.42
C SER A 19 19.28 -26.98 10.90
N VAL A 20 19.80 -26.07 10.07
CA VAL A 20 19.40 -24.67 10.08
C VAL A 20 17.97 -24.65 9.52
N ALA A 21 17.04 -25.24 10.26
CA ALA A 21 15.68 -24.75 10.21
C ALA A 21 15.78 -23.37 10.83
N ASP A 22 15.97 -22.37 9.96
CA ASP A 22 15.77 -20.98 10.32
C ASP A 22 14.48 -20.92 11.12
N SER A 23 14.62 -20.71 12.44
CA SER A 23 13.52 -20.25 13.25
C SER A 23 13.21 -18.85 12.74
N LEU A 24 12.48 -18.76 11.64
CA LEU A 24 11.75 -17.55 11.29
C LEU A 24 11.03 -17.18 12.58
N PRO A 25 11.32 -16.00 13.16
CA PRO A 25 10.66 -15.59 14.38
C PRO A 25 9.16 -15.79 14.18
N SER A 26 8.52 -16.51 15.09
CA SER A 26 7.07 -16.49 15.23
C SER A 26 6.66 -15.07 15.60
N ARG A 27 6.67 -14.17 14.62
CA ARG A 27 6.18 -12.81 14.77
C ARG A 27 4.70 -12.88 14.50
N ASN A 28 3.95 -13.10 15.57
CA ASN A 28 2.54 -12.69 15.68
C ASN A 28 2.41 -11.15 15.61
N GLY A 29 3.08 -10.52 14.64
CA GLY A 29 3.14 -9.08 14.44
C GLY A 29 1.94 -8.57 13.65
N ASN A 30 1.87 -7.25 13.55
CA ASN A 30 0.88 -6.56 12.75
C ASN A 30 1.39 -6.37 11.32
N LEU A 31 0.48 -6.17 10.38
CA LEU A 31 0.77 -5.88 8.98
C LEU A 31 -0.11 -4.74 8.51
N ILE A 32 0.50 -3.72 7.91
CA ILE A 32 -0.22 -2.61 7.29
C ILE A 32 0.17 -2.54 5.82
N ILE A 33 -0.84 -2.64 4.96
CA ILE A 33 -0.68 -2.59 3.51
C ILE A 33 -1.28 -1.28 3.02
N ILE A 34 -0.48 -0.48 2.33
CA ILE A 34 -0.92 0.81 1.78
C ILE A 34 -0.78 0.76 0.26
N THR A 35 -1.79 1.27 -0.45
CA THR A 35 -1.73 1.48 -1.89
C THR A 35 -2.16 2.89 -2.26
N ILE A 36 -1.60 3.37 -3.36
CA ILE A 36 -1.94 4.67 -3.98
C ILE A 36 -2.26 4.35 -5.45
N ASP A 37 -3.52 4.46 -5.82
CA ASP A 37 -3.96 4.20 -7.18
C ASP A 37 -3.46 5.29 -8.13
N GLY A 38 -3.14 4.92 -9.37
CA GLY A 38 -2.63 5.84 -10.39
C GLY A 38 -1.28 6.49 -10.07
N PHE A 39 -0.57 6.08 -9.00
CA PHE A 39 0.71 6.70 -8.64
C PHE A 39 1.87 6.14 -9.47
N ARG A 40 2.59 7.04 -10.13
CA ARG A 40 3.66 6.71 -11.06
C ARG A 40 4.99 6.55 -10.34
N TRP A 41 5.77 5.57 -10.77
CA TRP A 41 7.13 5.36 -10.24
C TRP A 41 8.05 6.57 -10.53
N GLN A 42 7.79 7.32 -11.59
CA GLN A 42 8.56 8.51 -11.94
C GLN A 42 8.52 9.55 -10.81
N GLU A 43 7.34 9.90 -10.31
CA GLU A 43 7.19 10.82 -9.19
C GLU A 43 7.82 10.31 -7.91
N LEU A 44 7.66 9.01 -7.62
CA LEU A 44 8.31 8.38 -6.48
C LEU A 44 9.84 8.58 -6.56
N PHE A 45 10.48 8.15 -7.65
CA PHE A 45 11.95 8.08 -7.74
C PHE A 45 12.65 9.35 -8.20
N SER A 46 11.94 10.24 -8.90
CA SER A 46 12.50 11.42 -9.55
C SER A 46 11.85 12.74 -9.13
N GLY A 47 10.78 12.70 -8.34
CA GLY A 47 9.95 13.85 -8.03
C GLY A 47 9.16 14.33 -9.24
N ALA A 48 8.70 15.59 -9.22
CA ALA A 48 7.89 16.14 -10.30
C ALA A 48 8.58 16.04 -11.67
N ASP A 49 7.78 15.74 -12.70
CA ASP A 49 8.14 15.68 -14.12
C ASP A 49 8.21 17.08 -14.71
N GLU A 50 9.31 17.37 -15.41
CA GLU A 50 9.59 18.70 -15.96
C GLU A 50 8.57 19.16 -17.01
N GLN A 51 8.17 18.24 -17.89
CA GLN A 51 7.30 18.55 -19.00
C GLN A 51 5.89 18.82 -18.48
N LEU A 52 5.42 18.01 -17.53
CA LEU A 52 4.09 18.16 -16.96
C LEU A 52 3.98 19.38 -16.06
N ILE A 53 4.95 19.62 -15.16
CA ILE A 53 4.92 20.78 -14.25
C ILE A 53 5.10 22.12 -14.98
N SER A 54 5.67 22.09 -16.20
CA SER A 54 5.84 23.27 -17.04
C SER A 54 4.70 23.47 -18.05
N ASN A 55 3.73 22.53 -18.13
CA ASN A 55 2.65 22.58 -19.09
C ASN A 55 1.41 23.27 -18.47
N PRO A 56 1.03 24.48 -18.91
CA PRO A 56 -0.11 25.22 -18.35
C PRO A 56 -1.46 24.50 -18.48
N ASN A 57 -1.60 23.57 -19.44
CA ASN A 57 -2.83 22.79 -19.58
C ASN A 57 -3.00 21.76 -18.46
N ALA A 58 -1.89 21.19 -17.99
CA ALA A 58 -1.89 20.20 -16.90
C ALA A 58 -1.60 20.82 -15.53
N THR A 59 -0.92 21.97 -15.51
CA THR A 59 -0.50 22.70 -14.32
C THR A 59 -0.77 24.20 -14.55
N PRO A 60 -2.01 24.67 -14.32
CA PRO A 60 -2.39 26.06 -14.61
C PRO A 60 -1.50 27.10 -13.93
N ASP A 61 -1.12 26.89 -12.67
CA ASP A 61 -0.16 27.73 -11.94
C ASP A 61 1.23 27.07 -11.87
N THR A 62 1.93 27.06 -13.01
CA THR A 62 3.28 26.47 -13.09
C THR A 62 4.28 27.12 -12.12
N ALA A 63 4.13 28.40 -11.81
CA ALA A 63 5.08 29.14 -10.98
C ALA A 63 5.03 28.66 -9.53
N THR A 64 3.83 28.61 -8.94
CA THR A 64 3.63 28.11 -7.57
C THR A 64 4.02 26.63 -7.48
N MET A 65 3.59 25.81 -8.44
CA MET A 65 3.90 24.38 -8.42
C MET A 65 5.41 24.10 -8.52
N LYS A 66 6.15 24.85 -9.34
CA LYS A 66 7.62 24.77 -9.38
C LYS A 66 8.26 25.24 -8.08
N ALA A 67 7.78 26.32 -7.47
CA ALA A 67 8.29 26.77 -6.19
C ALA A 67 8.17 25.69 -5.12
N MET A 68 7.02 25.00 -5.07
CA MET A 68 6.75 23.92 -4.11
C MET A 68 7.52 22.64 -4.43
N TYR A 69 7.46 22.14 -5.66
CA TYR A 69 7.83 20.75 -5.98
C TYR A 69 9.00 20.58 -6.96
N TRP A 70 9.54 21.66 -7.54
CA TRP A 70 10.65 21.57 -8.50
C TRP A 70 12.02 21.79 -7.86
N SER A 71 13.01 21.06 -8.35
CA SER A 71 14.45 21.30 -8.17
C SER A 71 15.20 20.75 -9.39
N ASN A 72 16.32 21.37 -9.74
CA ASN A 72 17.23 20.84 -10.77
C ASN A 72 18.01 19.62 -10.25
N ASP A 73 18.14 19.47 -8.93
CA ASP A 73 18.63 18.23 -8.31
C ASP A 73 17.47 17.26 -8.08
N GLN A 74 17.53 16.10 -8.74
CA GLN A 74 16.53 15.03 -8.60
C GLN A 74 16.35 14.56 -7.15
N ASN A 75 17.44 14.47 -6.37
CA ASN A 75 17.37 14.01 -4.99
C ASN A 75 16.59 14.99 -4.11
N GLU A 76 16.74 16.29 -4.36
CA GLU A 76 15.95 17.31 -3.68
C GLU A 76 14.53 17.40 -4.24
N ARG A 77 14.35 17.20 -5.54
CA ARG A 77 13.03 17.22 -6.19
C ARG A 77 12.10 16.13 -5.65
N ARG A 78 12.58 14.90 -5.50
CA ARG A 78 11.79 13.79 -4.91
C ARG A 78 11.49 14.00 -3.43
N LYS A 79 12.42 14.62 -2.67
CA LYS A 79 12.18 15.00 -1.26
C LYS A 79 11.18 16.13 -1.12
N LYS A 80 11.15 17.10 -2.04
CA LYS A 80 10.12 18.15 -2.06
C LYS A 80 8.73 17.55 -2.24
N LEU A 81 8.60 16.54 -3.11
CA LEU A 81 7.31 15.89 -3.38
C LEU A 81 6.89 14.92 -2.28
N MET A 82 7.78 14.04 -1.83
CA MET A 82 7.48 12.99 -0.83
C MET A 82 8.54 12.97 0.29
N PRO A 83 8.56 14.00 1.16
CA PRO A 83 9.59 14.13 2.19
C PRO A 83 9.63 12.98 3.19
N PHE A 84 8.49 12.43 3.61
CA PHE A 84 8.47 11.31 4.56
C PHE A 84 9.05 10.04 3.95
N VAL A 85 8.65 9.69 2.72
CA VAL A 85 9.22 8.55 2.01
C VAL A 85 10.74 8.69 1.90
N TRP A 86 11.23 9.84 1.43
CA TRP A 86 12.65 9.99 1.12
C TRP A 86 13.55 10.25 2.33
N ASN A 87 13.04 10.83 3.40
CA ASN A 87 13.83 11.08 4.62
C ASN A 87 13.71 9.93 5.64
N VAL A 88 12.58 9.21 5.67
CA VAL A 88 12.31 8.17 6.68
C VAL A 88 12.23 6.78 6.07
N ILE A 89 11.31 6.54 5.12
CA ILE A 89 11.11 5.18 4.59
C ILE A 89 12.35 4.69 3.85
N ALA A 90 13.00 5.54 3.05
CA ALA A 90 14.22 5.18 2.33
C ALA A 90 15.39 4.81 3.25
N SER A 91 15.43 5.34 4.49
CA SER A 91 16.51 5.06 5.45
C SER A 91 16.18 3.94 6.43
N LYS A 92 14.89 3.69 6.70
CA LYS A 92 14.40 2.66 7.64
C LYS A 92 13.78 1.44 6.98
N GLY A 93 13.64 1.46 5.66
CA GLY A 93 12.97 0.42 4.88
C GLY A 93 13.73 0.11 3.60
N GLN A 94 12.99 -0.39 2.61
CA GLN A 94 13.53 -0.78 1.31
C GLN A 94 12.61 -0.22 0.21
N LEU A 95 13.21 0.22 -0.90
CA LEU A 95 12.48 0.74 -2.06
C LEU A 95 12.80 -0.12 -3.28
N TYR A 96 11.76 -0.59 -3.96
CA TYR A 96 11.86 -1.39 -5.18
C TYR A 96 11.05 -0.74 -6.31
N GLY A 97 11.39 -1.03 -7.56
CA GLY A 97 10.73 -0.46 -8.75
C GLY A 97 11.44 0.74 -9.39
N ASN A 98 12.67 1.06 -8.97
CA ASN A 98 13.45 2.11 -9.62
C ASN A 98 14.04 1.62 -10.95
N ARG A 99 13.39 2.00 -12.05
CA ARG A 99 13.76 1.56 -13.40
C ARG A 99 15.08 2.12 -13.90
N HIS A 100 15.60 3.19 -13.29
CA HIS A 100 16.96 3.68 -13.56
C HIS A 100 18.04 2.69 -13.15
N TYR A 101 17.69 1.72 -12.29
CA TYR A 101 18.55 0.62 -11.86
C TYR A 101 18.05 -0.75 -12.35
N ASP A 102 17.29 -0.79 -13.45
CA ASP A 102 16.68 -2.01 -14.04
C ASP A 102 15.76 -2.80 -13.07
N ASN A 103 15.29 -2.16 -12.00
CA ASN A 103 14.31 -2.73 -11.08
C ASN A 103 12.90 -2.38 -11.56
N LYS A 104 12.20 -3.34 -12.19
CA LYS A 104 10.98 -3.07 -12.96
C LYS A 104 9.68 -3.17 -12.18
N MET A 105 9.59 -4.10 -11.22
CA MET A 105 8.36 -4.42 -10.48
C MET A 105 7.11 -4.46 -11.39
N ASN A 106 7.21 -5.16 -12.53
CA ASN A 106 6.12 -5.22 -13.50
C ASN A 106 4.98 -6.10 -12.99
N VAL A 107 3.74 -5.71 -13.31
CA VAL A 107 2.60 -6.61 -13.24
C VAL A 107 2.72 -7.70 -14.30
N SER A 108 2.14 -8.86 -14.01
CA SER A 108 2.10 -10.01 -14.92
C SER A 108 0.82 -10.08 -15.76
N ASN A 109 -0.23 -9.34 -15.41
CA ASN A 109 -1.45 -9.23 -16.21
C ASN A 109 -1.20 -8.47 -17.52
N LEU A 110 -2.03 -8.77 -18.52
CA LEU A 110 -1.93 -8.19 -19.87
C LEU A 110 -2.71 -6.89 -20.04
N TYR A 111 -3.41 -6.42 -19.00
CA TYR A 111 -4.43 -5.38 -19.13
C TYR A 111 -3.92 -4.00 -18.70
N ALA A 112 -3.00 -3.94 -17.72
CA ALA A 112 -2.55 -2.68 -17.11
C ALA A 112 -3.73 -1.80 -16.63
N VAL A 113 -4.70 -2.44 -15.98
CA VAL A 113 -5.91 -1.81 -15.40
C VAL A 113 -5.95 -2.09 -13.90
N SER A 114 -6.55 -1.18 -13.11
CA SER A 114 -6.53 -1.21 -11.64
C SER A 114 -7.00 -2.53 -11.04
N TYR A 115 -8.21 -3.03 -11.35
CA TYR A 115 -8.70 -4.31 -10.78
C TYR A 115 -7.71 -5.45 -11.09
N PRO A 116 -7.35 -5.77 -12.35
CA PRO A 116 -6.32 -6.79 -12.61
C PRO A 116 -5.02 -6.62 -11.81
N GLY A 117 -4.55 -5.38 -11.62
CA GLY A 117 -3.37 -5.06 -10.80
C GLY A 117 -3.57 -5.39 -9.32
N TYR A 118 -4.66 -4.94 -8.69
CA TYR A 118 -4.98 -5.28 -7.31
C TYR A 118 -5.23 -6.78 -7.12
N HIS A 119 -5.84 -7.44 -8.10
CA HIS A 119 -6.01 -8.89 -8.07
C HIS A 119 -4.66 -9.59 -7.94
N GLU A 120 -3.67 -9.22 -8.77
CA GLU A 120 -2.32 -9.75 -8.63
C GLU A 120 -1.68 -9.43 -7.29
N LEU A 121 -1.83 -8.19 -6.81
CA LEU A 121 -1.30 -7.75 -5.53
C LEU A 121 -1.78 -8.64 -4.38
N PHE A 122 -3.09 -8.93 -4.34
CA PHE A 122 -3.68 -9.66 -3.22
C PHE A 122 -3.73 -11.18 -3.39
N THR A 123 -3.60 -11.71 -4.61
CA THR A 123 -3.63 -13.16 -4.86
C THR A 123 -2.28 -13.75 -5.25
N GLY A 124 -1.31 -12.89 -5.59
CA GLY A 124 -0.01 -13.29 -6.14
C GLY A 124 -0.09 -13.87 -7.56
N LYS A 125 -1.24 -13.78 -8.25
CA LYS A 125 -1.48 -14.42 -9.55
C LYS A 125 -2.24 -13.50 -10.52
N ALA A 126 -1.80 -13.47 -11.77
CA ALA A 126 -2.60 -12.91 -12.85
C ALA A 126 -3.74 -13.85 -13.24
N ALA A 127 -4.88 -13.28 -13.63
CA ALA A 127 -6.05 -14.03 -14.04
C ALA A 127 -6.68 -13.43 -15.30
N LEU A 128 -6.71 -14.19 -16.41
CA LEU A 128 -7.20 -13.72 -17.72
C LEU A 128 -8.70 -13.37 -17.74
N ASN A 129 -9.48 -13.92 -16.81
CA ASN A 129 -10.89 -13.60 -16.65
C ASN A 129 -11.12 -12.30 -15.85
N VAL A 130 -10.11 -11.79 -15.15
CA VAL A 130 -10.13 -10.50 -14.44
C VAL A 130 -9.45 -9.47 -15.33
N ARG A 131 -10.24 -8.79 -16.16
CA ARG A 131 -9.75 -7.96 -17.28
C ARG A 131 -10.26 -6.52 -17.31
N SER A 132 -11.01 -6.10 -16.30
CA SER A 132 -11.69 -4.79 -16.27
C SER A 132 -12.06 -4.38 -14.85
N ASN A 133 -12.32 -3.10 -14.64
CA ASN A 133 -12.82 -2.53 -13.39
C ASN A 133 -14.32 -2.79 -13.12
N LYS A 134 -14.92 -3.82 -13.74
CA LYS A 134 -16.31 -4.18 -13.48
C LYS A 134 -16.45 -4.65 -12.03
N ARG A 135 -17.51 -4.19 -11.36
CA ARG A 135 -17.94 -4.63 -10.03
C ARG A 135 -18.43 -6.08 -10.05
N LYS A 136 -17.47 -6.99 -10.11
CA LYS A 136 -17.70 -8.44 -10.07
C LYS A 136 -16.78 -9.01 -9.01
N THR A 137 -17.35 -9.72 -8.05
CA THR A 137 -16.58 -10.37 -7.00
C THR A 137 -15.58 -11.35 -7.58
N SER A 138 -14.34 -11.29 -7.08
CA SER A 138 -13.29 -12.22 -7.52
C SER A 138 -13.65 -13.65 -7.09
N GLN A 139 -13.35 -14.62 -7.95
CA GLN A 139 -13.51 -16.04 -7.62
C GLN A 139 -12.29 -16.60 -6.87
N TYR A 140 -11.23 -15.81 -6.76
CA TYR A 140 -9.97 -16.22 -6.15
C TYR A 140 -9.93 -15.75 -4.70
N PRO A 141 -9.54 -16.64 -3.75
CA PRO A 141 -9.22 -16.20 -2.41
C PRO A 141 -8.01 -15.26 -2.47
N ASN A 142 -8.00 -14.29 -1.59
CA ASN A 142 -6.93 -13.29 -1.49
C ASN A 142 -6.25 -13.37 -0.13
N ILE A 143 -5.08 -12.74 0.01
CA ILE A 143 -4.27 -12.84 1.22
C ILE A 143 -4.99 -12.32 2.47
N LEU A 144 -5.87 -11.33 2.37
CA LEU A 144 -6.63 -10.82 3.52
C LEU A 144 -7.69 -11.84 3.98
N GLU A 145 -8.38 -12.47 3.02
CA GLU A 145 -9.31 -13.58 3.27
C GLU A 145 -8.57 -14.77 3.90
N GLU A 146 -7.41 -15.15 3.37
CA GLU A 146 -6.60 -16.22 3.92
C GLU A 146 -6.12 -15.91 5.34
N LEU A 147 -5.65 -14.69 5.61
CA LEU A 147 -5.26 -14.26 6.96
C LEU A 147 -6.45 -14.31 7.92
N ASN A 148 -7.63 -13.84 7.51
CA ASN A 148 -8.82 -13.87 8.36
C ASN A 148 -9.30 -15.30 8.69
N SER A 149 -8.90 -16.30 7.90
CA SER A 149 -9.16 -17.72 8.21
C SER A 149 -8.20 -18.34 9.23
N ARG A 150 -7.07 -17.68 9.54
CA ARG A 150 -6.07 -18.18 10.50
C ARG A 150 -6.44 -17.77 11.91
N GLU A 151 -6.37 -18.71 12.86
CA GLU A 151 -6.66 -18.47 14.28
C GLU A 151 -5.95 -17.22 14.86
N ALA A 152 -4.69 -16.98 14.47
CA ALA A 152 -3.91 -15.84 14.97
C ALA A 152 -4.43 -14.46 14.53
N TYR A 153 -5.21 -14.40 13.45
CA TYR A 153 -5.66 -13.19 12.76
C TYR A 153 -7.18 -13.12 12.55
N HIS A 154 -7.92 -14.19 12.86
CA HIS A 154 -9.37 -14.24 12.71
C HIS A 154 -10.06 -13.10 13.47
N GLY A 155 -10.90 -12.34 12.77
CA GLY A 155 -11.57 -11.15 13.31
C GLY A 155 -10.65 -9.97 13.60
N LYS A 156 -9.40 -9.99 13.10
CA LYS A 156 -8.37 -8.95 13.31
C LYS A 156 -7.81 -8.43 11.99
N VAL A 157 -8.55 -8.60 10.90
CA VAL A 157 -8.23 -8.12 9.55
C VAL A 157 -9.28 -7.09 9.15
N ALA A 158 -8.88 -5.92 8.67
CA ALA A 158 -9.80 -4.89 8.18
C ALA A 158 -9.24 -4.17 6.95
N ALA A 159 -10.12 -3.59 6.14
CA ALA A 159 -9.78 -2.90 4.91
C ALA A 159 -10.49 -1.56 4.80
N PHE A 160 -9.76 -0.55 4.34
CA PHE A 160 -10.26 0.80 4.11
C PHE A 160 -9.83 1.26 2.73
N SER A 161 -10.75 1.78 1.93
CA SER A 161 -10.39 2.27 0.61
C SER A 161 -11.21 3.45 0.16
N SER A 162 -10.59 4.26 -0.70
CA SER A 162 -11.28 5.36 -1.35
C SER A 162 -12.11 4.88 -2.53
N TRP A 163 -11.65 3.87 -3.28
CA TRP A 163 -12.29 3.43 -4.51
C TRP A 163 -13.35 2.32 -4.30
N ASP A 164 -14.59 2.57 -4.74
CA ASP A 164 -15.79 1.73 -4.48
C ASP A 164 -15.78 0.32 -5.09
N VAL A 165 -14.74 -0.05 -5.83
CA VAL A 165 -14.59 -1.39 -6.44
C VAL A 165 -13.81 -2.35 -5.55
N LEU A 166 -13.03 -1.87 -4.57
CA LEU A 166 -12.25 -2.72 -3.66
C LEU A 166 -13.06 -3.81 -2.94
N PRO A 167 -14.31 -3.61 -2.49
CA PRO A 167 -15.10 -4.67 -1.87
C PRO A 167 -15.23 -5.93 -2.75
N TYR A 168 -15.35 -5.75 -4.06
CA TYR A 168 -15.43 -6.85 -5.03
C TYR A 168 -14.08 -7.55 -5.24
N ILE A 169 -12.98 -6.79 -5.16
CA ILE A 169 -11.61 -7.29 -5.30
C ILE A 169 -11.22 -8.10 -4.05
N LEU A 170 -11.58 -7.58 -2.88
CA LEU A 170 -11.27 -8.14 -1.58
C LEU A 170 -12.25 -9.24 -1.13
N ASN A 171 -13.29 -9.50 -1.91
CA ASN A 171 -14.31 -10.51 -1.63
C ASN A 171 -15.00 -10.28 -0.29
N GLU A 172 -15.43 -9.05 0.01
CA GLU A 172 -16.00 -8.64 1.31
C GLU A 172 -16.98 -9.67 1.89
N GLU A 173 -18.06 -9.99 1.18
CA GLU A 173 -19.08 -10.94 1.66
C GLU A 173 -18.52 -12.33 1.98
N ARG A 174 -17.61 -12.85 1.15
CA ARG A 174 -17.05 -14.21 1.32
C ARG A 174 -15.97 -14.25 2.39
N SER A 175 -15.15 -13.21 2.46
CA SER A 175 -14.00 -13.14 3.36
C SER A 175 -14.41 -12.83 4.80
N GLY A 176 -15.58 -12.22 5.01
CA GLY A 176 -16.07 -11.80 6.32
C GLY A 176 -15.16 -10.76 6.99
N ILE A 177 -14.29 -10.09 6.23
CA ILE A 177 -13.49 -8.97 6.73
C ILE A 177 -14.34 -7.70 6.69
N PRO A 178 -14.27 -6.84 7.72
CA PRO A 178 -14.80 -5.48 7.61
C PRO A 178 -14.07 -4.72 6.49
N VAL A 179 -14.83 -4.25 5.50
CA VAL A 179 -14.37 -3.34 4.46
C VAL A 179 -15.12 -2.01 4.63
N ASN A 180 -14.41 -0.89 4.59
CA ASN A 180 -15.00 0.44 4.46
C ASN A 180 -14.44 1.14 3.22
N SER A 181 -15.22 1.18 2.16
CA SER A 181 -14.84 1.62 0.82
C SER A 181 -15.75 2.69 0.26
N GLY A 182 -15.16 3.66 -0.46
CA GLY A 182 -15.92 4.75 -1.05
C GLY A 182 -16.72 5.50 0.03
N TYR A 183 -17.91 5.98 -0.33
CA TYR A 183 -18.76 6.75 0.57
C TYR A 183 -19.69 5.91 1.45
N GLU A 184 -19.40 4.61 1.63
CA GLU A 184 -20.22 3.77 2.50
C GLU A 184 -20.04 4.12 3.98
N LYS A 185 -21.14 3.99 4.72
CA LYS A 185 -21.14 4.22 6.17
C LYS A 185 -20.32 3.13 6.86
N MET A 186 -19.65 3.52 7.92
CA MET A 186 -18.89 2.60 8.72
C MET A 186 -19.78 2.04 9.83
N THR A 187 -20.14 0.76 9.75
CA THR A 187 -21.10 0.18 10.71
C THR A 187 -20.51 -0.09 12.10
N ASP A 188 -19.18 -0.18 12.19
CA ASP A 188 -18.46 -0.60 13.41
C ASP A 188 -17.44 0.42 13.94
N ALA A 189 -17.40 1.65 13.41
CA ALA A 189 -16.63 2.71 14.04
C ALA A 189 -17.45 3.24 15.22
N GLY A 190 -16.87 3.16 16.42
CA GLY A 190 -17.49 3.77 17.59
C GLY A 190 -17.84 5.26 17.37
N ASN A 191 -18.63 5.82 18.29
CA ASN A 191 -19.18 7.17 18.19
C ASN A 191 -18.17 8.30 18.51
N SER A 192 -16.94 8.22 18.01
CA SER A 192 -15.96 9.31 18.16
C SER A 192 -16.41 10.54 17.35
N HIS A 193 -15.96 11.73 17.75
CA HIS A 193 -16.29 12.96 17.03
C HIS A 193 -15.77 12.93 15.58
N GLU A 194 -14.59 12.33 15.41
CA GLU A 194 -13.93 12.13 14.13
C GLU A 194 -14.71 11.17 13.22
N THR A 195 -15.27 10.09 13.77
CA THR A 195 -16.17 9.17 13.06
C THR A 195 -17.40 9.93 12.56
N VAL A 196 -18.09 10.64 13.45
CA VAL A 196 -19.34 11.35 13.12
C VAL A 196 -19.11 12.44 12.08
N MET A 197 -18.00 13.17 12.17
CA MET A 197 -17.63 14.18 11.17
C MET A 197 -17.31 13.53 9.83
N SER A 198 -16.53 12.44 9.82
CA SER A 198 -16.20 11.71 8.59
C SER A 198 -17.44 11.13 7.91
N GLU A 199 -18.38 10.60 8.70
CA GLU A 199 -19.68 10.11 8.22
C GLU A 199 -20.53 11.23 7.64
N SER A 200 -20.64 12.37 8.34
CA SER A 200 -21.41 13.52 7.86
C SER A 200 -20.85 14.07 6.54
N LEU A 201 -19.52 14.19 6.42
CA LEU A 201 -18.86 14.59 5.18
C LEU A 201 -19.07 13.53 4.09
N SER A 202 -19.03 12.24 4.45
CA SER A 202 -19.28 11.16 3.49
C SER A 202 -20.71 11.20 2.96
N GLU A 203 -21.71 11.44 3.80
CA GLU A 203 -23.11 11.58 3.40
C GLU A 203 -23.32 12.76 2.43
N GLN A 204 -22.68 13.91 2.68
CA GLN A 204 -22.78 15.07 1.79
C GLN A 204 -22.27 14.78 0.37
N HIS A 205 -21.21 13.97 0.27
CA HIS A 205 -20.57 13.64 -1.00
C HIS A 205 -21.14 12.37 -1.65
N PHE A 206 -21.78 11.47 -0.89
CA PHE A 206 -22.46 10.28 -1.41
C PHE A 206 -23.47 10.62 -2.51
N PHE A 207 -24.20 11.74 -2.35
CA PHE A 207 -25.15 12.22 -3.35
C PHE A 207 -24.50 12.69 -4.66
N GLN A 208 -23.18 12.96 -4.66
CA GLN A 208 -22.44 13.34 -5.87
C GLN A 208 -22.03 12.14 -6.74
N LYS A 209 -22.32 10.89 -6.29
CA LYS A 209 -22.07 9.64 -7.03
C LYS A 209 -20.62 9.46 -7.52
N GLN A 210 -19.65 10.02 -6.80
CA GLN A 210 -18.24 9.79 -7.12
C GLN A 210 -17.85 8.35 -6.73
N HIS A 211 -17.03 7.72 -7.59
CA HIS A 211 -16.56 6.35 -7.38
C HIS A 211 -15.41 6.26 -6.36
N THR A 212 -14.74 7.38 -6.12
CA THR A 212 -13.59 7.50 -5.23
C THR A 212 -13.90 8.53 -4.16
N ARG A 213 -13.87 8.12 -2.88
CA ARG A 213 -13.97 9.01 -1.73
C ARG A 213 -12.67 9.78 -1.53
N LEU A 214 -12.76 10.97 -0.93
CA LEU A 214 -11.60 11.73 -0.47
C LEU A 214 -10.68 10.84 0.41
N ASP A 215 -9.40 10.76 0.08
CA ASP A 215 -8.44 9.88 0.76
C ASP A 215 -8.29 10.23 2.24
N GLN A 216 -8.52 11.49 2.59
CA GLN A 216 -8.51 11.96 3.98
C GLN A 216 -9.59 11.27 4.82
N LEU A 217 -10.79 11.05 4.26
CA LEU A 217 -11.87 10.38 4.98
C LEU A 217 -11.55 8.89 5.18
N THR A 218 -10.97 8.24 4.16
CA THR A 218 -10.44 6.88 4.26
C THR A 218 -9.35 6.78 5.33
N PHE A 219 -8.44 7.74 5.39
CA PHE A 219 -7.37 7.78 6.39
C PHE A 219 -7.91 7.96 7.82
N VAL A 220 -8.85 8.90 8.03
CA VAL A 220 -9.47 9.13 9.35
C VAL A 220 -10.22 7.87 9.81
N ALA A 221 -11.02 7.26 8.94
CA ALA A 221 -11.75 6.03 9.26
C ALA A 221 -10.79 4.88 9.64
N ALA A 222 -9.74 4.65 8.84
CA ALA A 222 -8.76 3.60 9.10
C ALA A 222 -8.03 3.82 10.43
N LYS A 223 -7.54 5.03 10.69
CA LYS A 223 -6.80 5.37 11.91
C LYS A 223 -7.67 5.24 13.15
N GLU A 224 -8.94 5.66 13.08
CA GLU A 224 -9.89 5.53 14.19
C GLU A 224 -10.24 4.06 14.48
N TYR A 225 -10.44 3.25 13.45
CA TYR A 225 -10.61 1.80 13.60
C TYR A 225 -9.38 1.16 14.23
N MET A 226 -8.19 1.51 13.76
CA MET A 226 -6.92 1.02 14.32
C MET A 226 -6.77 1.35 15.81
N ARG A 227 -7.21 2.53 16.22
CA ARG A 227 -7.18 3.00 17.61
C ARG A 227 -8.17 2.24 18.50
N THR A 228 -9.37 1.96 18.00
CA THR A 228 -10.47 1.41 18.81
C THR A 228 -10.52 -0.12 18.77
N GLN A 229 -10.38 -0.73 17.59
CA GLN A 229 -10.52 -2.18 17.39
C GLN A 229 -9.18 -2.93 17.42
N LYS A 230 -8.06 -2.22 17.25
CA LYS A 230 -6.70 -2.78 17.28
C LYS A 230 -6.55 -4.04 16.39
N PRO A 231 -6.97 -4.01 15.11
CA PRO A 231 -6.73 -5.10 14.17
C PRO A 231 -5.22 -5.38 14.03
N LYS A 232 -4.90 -6.62 13.67
CA LYS A 232 -3.52 -7.02 13.38
C LYS A 232 -3.16 -6.81 11.92
N VAL A 233 -4.12 -6.84 11.00
CA VAL A 233 -3.87 -6.62 9.57
C VAL A 233 -4.79 -5.53 9.07
N VAL A 234 -4.23 -4.48 8.47
CA VAL A 234 -5.00 -3.38 7.91
C VAL A 234 -4.56 -3.09 6.50
N TYR A 235 -5.51 -3.05 5.58
CA TYR A 235 -5.31 -2.50 4.24
C TYR A 235 -5.88 -1.08 4.15
N ILE A 236 -5.13 -0.16 3.56
CA ILE A 236 -5.54 1.22 3.28
C ILE A 236 -5.25 1.53 1.80
N GLY A 237 -6.30 1.78 1.01
CA GLY A 237 -6.19 2.12 -0.41
C GLY A 237 -6.64 3.54 -0.70
N TRP A 238 -5.74 4.37 -1.23
CA TRP A 238 -6.01 5.75 -1.63
C TRP A 238 -6.12 5.86 -3.15
N GLY A 239 -7.01 6.71 -3.64
CA GLY A 239 -7.39 6.77 -5.06
C GLY A 239 -7.41 8.17 -5.69
N GLU A 240 -7.33 9.27 -4.92
CA GLU A 240 -7.49 10.62 -5.50
C GLU A 240 -6.38 10.96 -6.51
N ALA A 241 -5.19 10.35 -6.39
CA ALA A 241 -4.11 10.55 -7.37
C ALA A 241 -4.51 10.07 -8.77
N ASP A 242 -5.21 8.94 -8.87
CA ASP A 242 -5.72 8.42 -10.14
C ASP A 242 -6.79 9.35 -10.75
N GLU A 243 -7.70 9.86 -9.91
CA GLU A 243 -8.74 10.80 -10.33
C GLU A 243 -8.12 12.07 -10.96
N PHE A 244 -7.08 12.64 -10.33
CA PHE A 244 -6.40 13.81 -10.87
C PHE A 244 -5.55 13.50 -12.11
N ALA A 245 -4.97 12.30 -12.20
CA ALA A 245 -4.29 11.86 -13.41
C ALA A 245 -5.27 11.76 -14.59
N HIS A 246 -6.45 11.18 -14.38
CA HIS A 246 -7.52 11.09 -15.37
C HIS A 246 -8.06 12.46 -15.79
N ALA A 247 -8.15 13.40 -14.86
CA ALA A 247 -8.54 14.78 -15.13
C ALA A 247 -7.45 15.60 -15.85
N GLY A 248 -6.24 15.04 -16.05
CA GLY A 248 -5.10 15.77 -16.60
C GLY A 248 -4.60 16.90 -15.69
N ARG A 249 -4.96 16.88 -14.40
CA ARG A 249 -4.61 17.90 -13.41
C ARG A 249 -3.36 17.50 -12.66
N TYR A 250 -2.22 17.67 -13.32
CA TYR A 250 -0.92 17.34 -12.77
C TYR A 250 -0.57 18.18 -11.54
N ASP A 251 -1.14 19.39 -11.44
CA ASP A 251 -1.01 20.20 -10.24
C ASP A 251 -1.62 19.50 -9.01
N LEU A 252 -2.89 19.10 -9.11
CA LEU A 252 -3.61 18.38 -8.05
C LEU A 252 -3.02 16.99 -7.80
N TYR A 253 -2.49 16.33 -8.83
CA TYR A 253 -1.75 15.07 -8.71
C TYR A 253 -0.54 15.19 -7.78
N LEU A 254 0.28 16.24 -7.94
CA LEU A 254 1.44 16.50 -7.08
C LEU A 254 1.03 16.86 -5.65
N GLU A 255 0.00 17.70 -5.50
CA GLU A 255 -0.55 18.03 -4.18
C GLU A 255 -1.08 16.79 -3.46
N GLN A 256 -1.77 15.90 -4.18
CA GLN A 256 -2.27 14.65 -3.63
C GLN A 256 -1.15 13.70 -3.26
N ALA A 257 -0.11 13.55 -4.08
CA ALA A 257 1.06 12.75 -3.75
C ALA A 257 1.74 13.25 -2.46
N ASN A 258 1.89 14.57 -2.31
CA ASN A 258 2.42 15.16 -1.08
C ASN A 258 1.48 14.98 0.13
N LYS A 259 0.15 15.09 -0.07
CA LYS A 259 -0.85 14.83 0.98
C LYS A 259 -0.79 13.39 1.46
N VAL A 260 -0.70 12.43 0.54
CA VAL A 260 -0.53 11.01 0.85
C VAL A 260 0.76 10.77 1.62
N ASP A 261 1.87 11.39 1.22
CA ASP A 261 3.13 11.32 1.97
C ASP A 261 3.00 11.81 3.42
N ARG A 262 2.26 12.91 3.65
CA ARG A 262 1.94 13.39 5.01
C ARG A 262 1.06 12.43 5.80
N MET A 263 0.02 11.86 5.19
CA MET A 263 -0.84 10.86 5.85
C MET A 263 -0.05 9.60 6.22
N MET A 264 0.88 9.16 5.37
CA MET A 264 1.81 8.07 5.71
C MET A 264 2.73 8.43 6.88
N ALA A 265 3.22 9.67 6.94
CA ALA A 265 4.04 10.15 8.06
C ALA A 265 3.26 10.14 9.38
N GLU A 266 2.01 10.61 9.34
CA GLU A 266 1.12 10.62 10.49
C GLU A 266 0.76 9.20 10.94
N LEU A 267 0.46 8.30 10.00
CA LEU A 267 0.20 6.90 10.28
C LEU A 267 1.41 6.22 10.91
N TRP A 268 2.60 6.46 10.37
CA TRP A 268 3.86 5.96 10.92
C TRP A 268 4.06 6.45 12.35
N HIS A 269 3.85 7.74 12.62
CA HIS A 269 3.94 8.27 13.98
C HIS A 269 2.94 7.59 14.92
N PHE A 270 1.69 7.42 14.49
CA PHE A 270 0.67 6.69 15.25
C PHE A 270 1.12 5.26 15.57
N ILE A 271 1.58 4.49 14.59
CA ILE A 271 2.09 3.11 14.78
C ILE A 271 3.22 3.09 15.81
N GLN A 272 4.19 4.00 15.67
CA GLN A 272 5.39 4.05 16.53
C GLN A 272 5.12 4.57 17.95
N THR A 273 3.93 5.10 18.21
CA THR A 273 3.54 5.63 19.53
C THR A 273 2.38 4.86 20.17
N THR A 274 1.81 3.88 19.47
CA THR A 274 0.67 3.10 19.97
C THR A 274 1.13 1.75 20.51
N GLU A 275 0.77 1.46 21.76
CA GLU A 275 1.01 0.16 22.38
C GLU A 275 0.39 -0.97 21.56
N GLY A 276 1.15 -2.04 21.35
CA GLY A 276 0.77 -3.19 20.53
C GLY A 276 1.19 -3.09 19.07
N TYR A 277 1.31 -1.87 18.51
CA TYR A 277 1.83 -1.63 17.15
C TYR A 277 3.32 -1.29 17.15
N LYS A 278 3.76 -0.48 18.11
CA LYS A 278 5.16 -0.03 18.20
C LYS A 278 6.12 -1.21 18.23
N ASP A 279 7.13 -1.17 17.37
CA ASP A 279 8.17 -2.21 17.21
C ASP A 279 7.63 -3.64 16.93
N ASN A 280 6.36 -3.73 16.54
CA ASN A 280 5.64 -4.98 16.29
C ASN A 280 4.75 -4.89 15.03
N THR A 281 5.08 -3.97 14.11
CA THR A 281 4.38 -3.72 12.84
C THR A 281 5.39 -3.63 11.71
#